data_AF-A0A1H1SMY4-F1
#
_entry.id   AF-A0A1H1SMY4-F1
#
_cell.length_a   1.000
_cell.length_b   1.000
_cell.length_c   1.000
_cell.angle_alpha   90.00
_cell.angle_beta   90.00
_cell.angle_gamma   90.00
#
_symmetry.space_group_name_H-M   'P 1'
#
loop_
_entity.id
_entity.type
_entity.pdbx_description
1 polymer ?
#
loop_
_entity_poly.entity_id
_entity_poly.type
_entity_poly.pdbx_seq_one_letter_code
_entity_poly.pdbx_strand_id
1 'polypeptide(L)'
;MKYYSLKFKRDLDGWGGKARMWKIQILEKYRHDKGLLEHEKFHVRQWYYAMFATFAIAGVLGVFVQPGWGLIALFGPFVHSRLSSNKYYRKWGEIRAYRIQLKTGNYHSPQFAVNALMTKYGLGMSEKEARKALGLS
;
A
#
# COMPACT_ATOMS: atom_id res chain seq x y z
N MET A 1 -19.60 3.84 -4.12
CA MET A 1 -18.72 4.89 -4.71
C MET A 1 -17.32 4.34 -4.93
N LYS A 2 -16.65 4.69 -6.04
CA LYS A 2 -15.22 4.33 -6.26
C LYS A 2 -14.35 5.36 -5.54
N TYR A 3 -13.47 4.90 -4.64
CA TYR A 3 -12.52 5.74 -3.91
C TYR A 3 -11.12 5.79 -4.57
N TYR A 4 -10.99 5.23 -5.77
CA TYR A 4 -9.73 5.20 -6.52
C TYR A 4 -9.97 5.42 -8.01
N SER A 5 -8.95 5.91 -8.71
CA SER A 5 -8.88 6.00 -10.17
C SER A 5 -7.98 4.88 -10.69
N LEU A 6 -8.50 4.06 -11.62
CA LEU A 6 -7.75 2.95 -12.21
C LEU A 6 -7.36 3.28 -13.65
N LYS A 7 -6.07 3.11 -13.98
CA LYS A 7 -5.57 3.20 -15.36
C LYS A 7 -4.76 1.95 -15.70
N PHE A 8 -4.96 1.43 -16.90
CA PHE A 8 -4.12 0.36 -17.41
C PHE A 8 -3.02 0.95 -18.29
N LYS A 9 -1.80 0.41 -18.19
CA LYS A 9 -0.63 0.86 -18.94
C LYS A 9 0.09 -0.32 -19.59
N ARG A 10 0.73 -0.08 -20.74
CA ARG A 10 1.55 -1.11 -21.40
C ARG A 10 2.86 -1.40 -20.67
N ASP A 11 3.40 -0.38 -19.98
CA ASP A 11 4.64 -0.48 -19.20
C ASP A 11 4.53 0.30 -17.87
N LEU A 12 5.21 -0.21 -16.84
CA LEU A 12 5.22 0.27 -15.45
C LEU A 12 6.60 0.06 -14.78
N ASP A 13 7.71 0.30 -15.47
CA ASP A 13 9.07 0.32 -14.88
C ASP A 13 9.40 -0.96 -14.07
N GLY A 14 9.00 -2.14 -14.55
CA GLY A 14 9.22 -3.43 -13.86
C GLY A 14 8.23 -3.77 -12.74
N TRP A 15 7.16 -3.00 -12.58
CA TRP A 15 6.08 -3.24 -11.62
C TRP A 15 4.84 -3.84 -12.29
N GLY A 16 4.16 -4.77 -11.60
CA GLY A 16 2.87 -5.30 -12.07
C GLY A 16 1.73 -4.30 -11.88
N GLY A 17 1.78 -3.57 -10.77
CA GLY A 17 0.89 -2.49 -10.41
C GLY A 17 1.61 -1.41 -9.59
N LYS A 18 1.02 -0.23 -9.52
CA LYS A 18 1.54 0.92 -8.77
C LYS A 18 0.40 1.81 -8.27
N ALA A 19 0.31 1.94 -6.95
CA ALA A 19 -0.56 2.92 -6.29
C ALA A 19 0.20 4.22 -5.96
N ARG A 20 -0.43 5.36 -6.24
CA ARG A 20 0.02 6.69 -5.79
C ARG A 20 -1.20 7.52 -5.40
N MET A 21 -1.30 7.82 -4.10
CA MET A 21 -2.49 8.48 -3.53
C MET A 21 -3.75 7.67 -3.86
N TRP A 22 -4.78 8.27 -4.48
CA TRP A 22 -5.98 7.57 -4.95
C TRP A 22 -5.86 6.95 -6.35
N LYS A 23 -4.70 7.05 -7.00
CA LYS A 23 -4.49 6.56 -8.38
C LYS A 23 -3.84 5.19 -8.34
N ILE A 24 -4.43 4.24 -9.05
CA ILE A 24 -3.90 2.89 -9.28
C ILE A 24 -3.55 2.77 -10.76
N GLN A 25 -2.36 2.26 -11.04
CA GLN A 25 -1.92 1.89 -12.37
C GLN A 25 -1.61 0.40 -12.38
N ILE A 26 -2.14 -0.35 -13.35
CA ILE A 26 -1.89 -1.80 -13.51
C ILE A 26 -1.40 -2.06 -14.93
N LEU A 27 -0.47 -3.00 -15.12
CA LEU A 27 -0.08 -3.40 -16.46
C LEU A 27 -1.27 -4.02 -17.21
N GLU A 28 -1.39 -3.70 -18.50
CA GLU A 28 -2.49 -4.14 -19.36
C GLU A 28 -2.69 -5.66 -19.32
N LYS A 29 -1.59 -6.43 -19.28
CA LYS A 29 -1.62 -7.90 -19.16
C LYS A 29 -2.25 -8.44 -17.86
N TYR A 30 -2.33 -7.61 -16.82
CA TYR A 30 -2.93 -7.97 -15.53
C TYR A 30 -4.30 -7.32 -15.31
N ARG A 31 -4.97 -6.87 -16.39
CA ARG A 31 -6.29 -6.20 -16.34
C ARG A 31 -7.34 -6.97 -15.53
N HIS A 32 -7.31 -8.30 -15.62
CA HIS A 32 -8.26 -9.20 -14.96
C HIS A 32 -7.69 -9.82 -13.67
N ASP A 33 -6.51 -9.41 -13.23
CA ASP A 33 -5.94 -9.87 -11.98
C ASP A 33 -6.58 -9.14 -10.80
N LYS A 34 -7.63 -9.77 -10.26
CA LYS A 34 -8.34 -9.29 -9.07
C LYS A 34 -7.44 -9.21 -7.84
N GLY A 35 -6.51 -10.15 -7.68
CA GLY A 35 -5.60 -10.18 -6.53
C GLY A 35 -4.66 -8.97 -6.55
N LEU A 36 -4.09 -8.67 -7.72
CA LEU A 36 -3.24 -7.50 -7.91
C LEU A 36 -4.02 -6.20 -7.72
N LEU A 37 -5.25 -6.11 -8.21
CA LEU A 37 -6.08 -4.93 -7.96
C LEU A 37 -6.34 -4.72 -6.46
N GLU A 38 -6.63 -5.78 -5.70
CA GLU A 38 -6.83 -5.69 -4.25
C GLU A 38 -5.55 -5.34 -3.49
N HIS A 39 -4.39 -5.79 -3.99
CA HIS A 39 -3.07 -5.35 -3.52
C HIS A 39 -2.93 -3.82 -3.61
N GLU A 40 -3.14 -3.26 -4.80
CA GLU A 40 -3.02 -1.81 -5.01
C GLU A 40 -4.06 -1.01 -4.22
N LYS A 41 -5.30 -1.53 -4.12
CA LYS A 41 -6.36 -0.93 -3.31
C LYS A 41 -6.01 -0.89 -1.82
N PHE A 42 -5.20 -1.82 -1.32
CA PHE A 42 -4.72 -1.77 0.06
C PHE A 42 -3.82 -0.55 0.28
N HIS A 43 -2.89 -0.25 -0.61
CA HIS A 43 -2.04 0.94 -0.52
C HIS A 43 -2.85 2.25 -0.61
N VAL A 44 -3.86 2.29 -1.48
CA VAL A 44 -4.79 3.44 -1.52
C VAL A 44 -5.50 3.63 -0.18
N ARG A 45 -5.97 2.55 0.46
CA ARG A 45 -6.59 2.62 1.80
C ARG A 45 -5.61 3.10 2.87
N GLN A 46 -4.36 2.64 2.83
CA GLN A 46 -3.32 3.14 3.75
C GLN A 46 -3.09 4.64 3.59
N TRP A 47 -3.12 5.16 2.36
CA TRP A 47 -3.02 6.59 2.09
C TRP A 47 -4.20 7.36 2.71
N TYR A 48 -5.44 6.89 2.50
CA TYR A 48 -6.63 7.49 3.13
C TYR A 48 -6.56 7.45 4.66
N TYR A 49 -6.16 6.32 5.26
CA TYR A 49 -6.05 6.23 6.72
C TYR A 49 -5.03 7.21 7.29
N ALA A 50 -3.86 7.35 6.65
CA ALA A 50 -2.87 8.33 7.08
C ALA A 50 -3.41 9.77 6.95
N MET A 51 -4.09 10.08 5.85
CA MET A 51 -4.68 11.40 5.62
C MET A 51 -5.76 11.72 6.66
N PHE A 52 -6.74 10.84 6.86
CA PHE A 52 -7.83 11.06 7.82
C PHE A 52 -7.36 11.06 9.27
N ALA A 53 -6.38 10.22 9.64
CA ALA A 53 -5.76 10.28 10.96
C ALA A 53 -5.10 11.65 11.18
N THR A 54 -4.43 12.19 10.16
CA THR A 54 -3.82 13.53 10.24
C THR A 54 -4.87 14.62 10.42
N PHE A 55 -6.00 14.55 9.69
CA PHE A 55 -7.10 15.50 9.84
C PHE A 55 -7.74 15.43 11.23
N ALA A 56 -7.96 14.22 11.75
CA ALA A 56 -8.50 14.03 13.09
C ALA A 56 -7.59 14.62 14.17
N ILE A 57 -6.28 14.34 14.09
CA ILE A 57 -5.28 14.91 15.01
C ILE A 57 -5.25 16.44 14.91
N ALA A 58 -5.20 16.99 13.68
CA ALA A 58 -5.21 18.43 13.46
C ALA A 58 -6.48 19.10 14.01
N GLY A 59 -7.65 18.46 13.87
CA GLY A 59 -8.91 18.94 14.43
C GLY A 59 -8.88 18.98 15.96
N VAL A 60 -8.44 17.90 16.60
CA VAL A 60 -8.30 17.84 18.07
C VAL A 60 -7.35 18.92 18.57
N LEU A 61 -6.17 19.07 17.96
CA LEU A 61 -5.20 20.09 18.38
C LEU A 61 -5.71 21.52 18.10
N GLY A 62 -6.38 21.74 16.97
CA GLY A 62 -6.95 23.03 16.61
C GLY A 62 -8.02 23.51 17.60
N VAL A 63 -8.84 22.58 18.12
CA VAL A 63 -9.91 22.90 19.07
C VAL A 63 -9.39 23.01 20.51
N PHE A 64 -8.57 22.06 20.96
CA PHE A 64 -8.23 21.90 22.38
C PHE A 64 -6.87 22.46 22.78
N VAL A 65 -6.00 22.81 21.83
CA VAL A 65 -4.67 23.37 22.13
C VAL A 65 -4.58 24.82 21.68
N GLN A 66 -4.65 25.06 20.36
CA GLN A 66 -4.68 26.41 19.78
C GLN A 66 -5.11 26.30 18.30
N PRO A 67 -5.92 27.23 17.76
CA PRO A 67 -6.40 27.17 16.38
C PRO A 67 -5.29 26.98 15.32
N GLY A 68 -4.10 27.54 15.55
CA GLY A 68 -2.96 27.40 14.64
C GLY A 68 -2.50 25.96 14.41
N TRP A 69 -2.72 25.05 15.35
CA TRP A 69 -2.39 23.63 15.18
C TRP A 69 -3.24 22.93 14.11
N GLY A 70 -4.40 23.49 13.75
CA GLY A 70 -5.22 22.99 12.65
C GLY A 70 -4.50 22.98 11.29
N LEU A 71 -3.46 23.81 11.12
CA LEU A 71 -2.66 23.88 9.89
C LEU A 71 -1.91 22.57 9.58
N ILE A 72 -1.72 21.68 10.57
CA ILE A 72 -1.15 20.34 10.35
C ILE A 72 -1.95 19.54 9.31
N ALA A 73 -3.26 19.80 9.18
CA ALA A 73 -4.11 19.14 8.20
C ALA A 73 -3.58 19.27 6.76
N LEU A 74 -2.92 20.38 6.42
CA LEU A 74 -2.34 20.60 5.08
C LEU A 74 -1.32 19.52 4.68
N PHE A 75 -0.69 18.87 5.66
CA PHE A 75 0.31 17.82 5.41
C PHE A 75 -0.29 16.41 5.27
N GLY A 76 -1.57 16.21 5.58
CA GLY A 76 -2.24 14.90 5.58
C GLY A 76 -2.00 14.06 4.31
N PRO A 77 -2.16 14.62 3.09
CA PRO A 77 -1.89 13.90 1.85
C PRO A 77 -0.46 13.37 1.69
N PHE A 78 0.52 13.94 2.41
CA PHE A 78 1.95 13.61 2.30
C PHE A 78 2.45 12.71 3.43
N VAL A 79 1.72 12.62 4.55
CA VAL A 79 2.11 11.79 5.71
C VAL A 79 2.36 10.34 5.30
N HIS A 80 1.51 9.76 4.47
CA HIS A 80 1.73 8.38 4.00
C HIS A 80 3.05 8.21 3.26
N SER A 81 3.43 9.17 2.39
CA SER A 81 4.70 9.12 1.68
C SER A 81 5.87 9.13 2.66
N ARG A 82 5.78 9.95 3.72
CA ARG A 82 6.80 9.98 4.78
C ARG A 82 6.83 8.66 5.55
N LEU A 83 5.68 8.09 5.93
CA LEU A 83 5.61 6.79 6.60
C LEU A 83 6.22 5.67 5.74
N SER A 84 5.97 5.67 4.43
CA SER A 84 6.52 4.67 3.49
C SER A 84 8.03 4.73 3.30
N SER A 85 8.70 5.82 3.75
CA SER A 85 10.18 5.87 3.80
C SER A 85 10.76 5.02 4.93
N ASN A 86 9.97 4.71 5.96
CA ASN A 86 10.37 3.81 7.03
C ASN A 86 10.26 2.35 6.55
N LYS A 87 11.37 1.62 6.60
CA LYS A 87 11.45 0.24 6.14
C LYS A 87 10.44 -0.70 6.82
N TYR A 88 10.17 -0.51 8.12
CA TYR A 88 9.26 -1.37 8.88
C TYR A 88 7.79 -1.11 8.50
N TYR A 89 7.41 0.15 8.36
CA TYR A 89 6.07 0.51 7.90
C TYR A 89 5.81 -0.01 6.49
N ARG A 90 6.78 0.17 5.58
CA ARG A 90 6.73 -0.38 4.22
C ARG A 90 6.62 -1.90 4.24
N LYS A 91 7.50 -2.58 4.99
CA LYS A 91 7.48 -4.05 5.16
C LYS A 91 6.12 -4.56 5.61
N TRP A 92 5.56 -3.94 6.65
CA TRP A 92 4.24 -4.28 7.17
C TRP A 92 3.14 -4.09 6.12
N GLY A 93 3.21 -3.00 5.36
CA GLY A 93 2.28 -2.70 4.28
C GLY A 93 2.31 -3.76 3.18
N GLU A 94 3.49 -4.06 2.65
CA GLU A 94 3.70 -5.06 1.60
C GLU A 94 3.23 -6.45 2.04
N ILE A 95 3.59 -6.90 3.25
CA ILE A 95 3.14 -8.20 3.76
C ILE A 95 1.61 -8.29 3.78
N ARG A 96 0.92 -7.25 4.25
CA ARG A 96 -0.55 -7.22 4.26
C ARG A 96 -1.12 -7.19 2.85
N ALA A 97 -0.54 -6.40 1.95
CA ALA A 97 -0.96 -6.31 0.56
C ALA A 97 -0.84 -7.67 -0.15
N TYR A 98 0.29 -8.35 -0.02
CA TYR A 98 0.49 -9.70 -0.58
C TYR A 98 -0.40 -10.76 0.06
N ARG A 99 -0.68 -10.70 1.38
CA ARG A 99 -1.68 -11.58 2.00
C ARG A 99 -3.06 -11.41 1.38
N ILE A 100 -3.48 -10.16 1.15
CA ILE A 100 -4.77 -9.86 0.49
C ILE A 100 -4.76 -10.37 -0.95
N GLN A 101 -3.66 -10.13 -1.68
CA GLN A 101 -3.48 -10.60 -3.04
C GLN A 101 -3.63 -12.12 -3.13
N LEU A 102 -2.91 -12.88 -2.30
CA LEU A 102 -3.01 -14.35 -2.26
C LEU A 102 -4.40 -14.85 -1.85
N LYS A 103 -5.07 -14.17 -0.92
CA LYS A 103 -6.41 -14.55 -0.46
C LYS A 103 -7.49 -14.31 -1.52
N THR A 104 -7.32 -13.29 -2.36
CA THR A 104 -8.37 -12.82 -3.29
C THR A 104 -8.10 -13.18 -4.75
N GLY A 105 -6.84 -13.40 -5.10
CA GLY A 105 -6.41 -13.86 -6.41
C GLY A 105 -6.39 -15.38 -6.50
N ASN A 106 -6.63 -15.90 -7.69
CA ASN A 106 -6.61 -17.34 -7.98
C ASN A 106 -5.23 -17.74 -8.53
N TYR A 107 -4.18 -17.59 -7.72
CA TYR A 107 -2.81 -17.87 -8.14
C TYR A 107 -2.45 -19.35 -7.94
N HIS A 108 -1.85 -19.97 -8.96
CA HIS A 108 -1.36 -21.36 -8.87
C HIS A 108 -0.22 -21.56 -7.88
N SER A 109 0.55 -20.50 -7.59
CA SER A 109 1.67 -20.55 -6.65
C SER A 109 1.83 -19.24 -5.91
N PRO A 110 2.14 -19.27 -4.60
CA PRO A 110 2.43 -18.07 -3.82
C PRO A 110 3.89 -17.58 -3.99
N GLN A 111 4.72 -18.29 -4.77
CA GLN A 111 6.16 -18.02 -4.87
C GLN A 111 6.46 -16.60 -5.37
N PHE A 112 5.62 -16.02 -6.22
CA PHE A 112 5.81 -14.64 -6.68
C PHE A 112 5.78 -13.63 -5.51
N ALA A 113 4.91 -13.85 -4.52
CA ALA A 113 4.79 -12.99 -3.36
C ALA A 113 5.98 -13.16 -2.43
N VAL A 114 6.45 -14.40 -2.25
CA VAL A 114 7.68 -14.72 -1.51
C VAL A 114 8.88 -14.02 -2.15
N ASN A 115 9.07 -14.20 -3.46
CA ASN A 115 10.15 -13.60 -4.22
C ASN A 115 10.09 -12.06 -4.15
N ALA A 116 8.91 -11.47 -4.23
CA ALA A 116 8.74 -10.03 -4.10
C ALA A 116 9.14 -9.51 -2.71
N LEU A 117 8.79 -10.20 -1.62
CA LEU A 117 9.19 -9.79 -0.28
C LEU A 117 10.69 -9.94 -0.01
N MET A 118 11.36 -10.89 -0.68
CA MET A 118 12.80 -11.09 -0.57
C MET A 118 13.59 -10.06 -1.39
N THR A 119 13.20 -9.85 -2.64
CA THR A 119 13.99 -9.12 -3.63
C THR A 119 13.56 -7.67 -3.80
N LYS A 120 12.26 -7.38 -3.65
CA LYS A 120 11.72 -6.03 -3.85
C LYS A 120 11.73 -5.25 -2.54
N TYR A 121 11.78 -3.92 -2.68
CA TYR A 121 11.66 -2.94 -1.59
C TYR A 121 12.77 -2.96 -0.52
N GLY A 122 13.87 -3.69 -0.74
CA GLY A 122 15.02 -3.73 0.16
C GLY A 122 14.66 -4.22 1.57
N LEU A 123 13.71 -5.16 1.68
CA LEU A 123 13.18 -5.62 2.96
C LEU A 123 14.10 -6.61 3.69
N GLY A 124 15.08 -7.18 2.97
CA GLY A 124 16.10 -8.08 3.52
C GLY A 124 15.52 -9.33 4.18
N MET A 125 14.35 -9.80 3.71
CA MET A 125 13.72 -11.00 4.27
C MET A 125 14.37 -12.25 3.70
N SER A 126 14.66 -13.22 4.57
CA SER A 126 14.92 -14.60 4.15
C SER A 126 13.63 -15.25 3.62
N GLU A 127 13.78 -16.31 2.82
CA GLU A 127 12.63 -17.06 2.30
C GLU A 127 11.74 -17.59 3.44
N LYS A 128 12.35 -18.15 4.49
CA LYS A 128 11.64 -18.68 5.66
C LYS A 128 10.81 -17.60 6.36
N GLU A 129 11.36 -16.40 6.53
CA GLU A 129 10.64 -15.26 7.09
C GLU A 129 9.50 -14.80 6.19
N ALA A 130 9.71 -14.76 4.87
CA ALA A 130 8.69 -14.35 3.90
C ALA A 130 7.51 -15.32 3.90
N ARG A 131 7.77 -16.64 3.84
CA ARG A 131 6.74 -17.69 3.92
C ARG A 131 5.95 -17.61 5.22
N LYS A 132 6.63 -17.49 6.37
CA LYS A 132 5.97 -17.30 7.67
C LYS A 132 5.14 -16.02 7.72
N ALA A 133 5.68 -14.92 7.20
CA ALA A 133 4.98 -13.65 7.13
C ALA A 133 3.76 -13.70 6.20
N LEU A 134 3.73 -14.55 5.18
CA LEU A 134 2.57 -14.72 4.31
C LEU A 134 1.56 -15.76 4.84
N GLY A 135 1.90 -16.51 5.90
CA GLY A 135 1.05 -17.59 6.42
C GLY A 135 1.11 -18.87 5.59
N LEU A 136 2.25 -19.12 4.92
CA LEU A 136 2.47 -20.24 4.01
C LEU A 136 3.32 -21.36 4.66
N SER A 137 3.30 -21.44 5.99
CA SER A 137 4.05 -22.42 6.79
C SER A 137 3.31 -23.75 6.88
#